data_AF-E4NM74-F1
#
_entry.id   AF-E4NM74-F1
#
_cell.length_a   1.000
_cell.length_b   1.000
_cell.length_c   1.000
_cell.angle_alpha   90.00
_cell.angle_beta   90.00
_cell.angle_gamma   90.00
#
_symmetry.space_group_name_H-M   'P 1'
#
loop_
_entity.id
_entity.type
_entity.pdbx_description
1 polymer ?
#
loop_
_entity_poly.entity_id
_entity_poly.type
_entity_poly.pdbx_seq_one_letter_code
_entity_poly.pdbx_strand_id
1 'polypeptide(L)'
;MDLSTAFRRTRRSRPRLFWLSAVTLASLLVFPAVEIALQSANLVPGFTFYDFRGAFYTAGERFLSGKNLYADVHNPYVYPPVVVLLFAPFTVVSPWMAGLLWNVFSLAVLGAGLFALVRSFGVRLSIPSKAVLLWALVGFFPTILWLKAGQVSGFLTGLFCFAVAAHRRSWQDDDSTTLALASGALTTISSSFKPFYAPSGAHLLRDKKRFVGAVAAVVGIVGLSLFFGVETFTDYLGVLTHGKGWGQATEPGGISTDITNWGPFFFRPLYFFGSAALYIRLALTFGVAGLVLYSRRDDSARSEYAALALGLTTIPLASPIPDLFAVTPLIPAFIVSLFNELQLDDGLPEIPVLSVLLFHVHAYTLGFFAGFGATIIPAVSALEPLLPFLQAGMWALALMFGLQVYRIGQSVRA
;
A
#
# COMPACT_ATOMS: atom_id res chain seq x y z
N MET A 1 0.60 29.61 -9.20
CA MET A 1 -0.87 29.77 -9.18
C MET A 1 -1.28 30.00 -7.74
N ASP A 2 -2.02 31.07 -7.45
CA ASP A 2 -2.56 31.31 -6.11
C ASP A 2 -3.60 30.22 -5.76
N LEU A 3 -3.43 29.57 -4.61
CA LEU A 3 -4.32 28.53 -4.11
C LEU A 3 -5.75 29.04 -3.95
N SER A 4 -5.94 30.32 -3.62
CA SER A 4 -7.26 30.93 -3.48
C SER A 4 -8.04 30.97 -4.80
N THR A 5 -7.34 31.18 -5.91
CA THR A 5 -7.91 31.21 -7.26
C THR A 5 -8.19 29.79 -7.76
N ALA A 6 -7.27 28.84 -7.52
CA ALA A 6 -7.47 27.43 -7.86
C ALA A 6 -8.67 26.82 -7.13
N PHE A 7 -8.83 27.17 -5.84
CA PHE A 7 -9.94 26.75 -5.00
C PHE A 7 -11.29 27.29 -5.53
N ARG A 8 -11.38 28.60 -5.80
CA ARG A 8 -12.59 29.21 -6.36
C ARG A 8 -12.95 28.65 -7.73
N ARG A 9 -11.95 28.40 -8.60
CA ARG A 9 -12.15 27.80 -9.91
C ARG A 9 -12.73 26.39 -9.78
N THR A 10 -12.10 25.52 -8.97
CA THR A 10 -12.54 24.14 -8.77
C THR A 10 -13.96 24.07 -8.20
N ARG A 11 -14.28 24.92 -7.20
CA ARG A 11 -15.62 25.00 -6.63
C ARG A 11 -16.69 25.34 -7.67
N ARG A 12 -16.37 26.20 -8.65
CA ARG A 12 -17.31 26.60 -9.71
C ARG A 12 -17.39 25.59 -10.85
N SER A 13 -16.26 25.05 -11.29
CA SER A 13 -16.20 24.17 -12.47
C SER A 13 -16.45 22.70 -12.15
N ARG A 14 -16.10 22.23 -10.95
CA ARG A 14 -16.23 20.83 -10.50
C ARG A 14 -16.68 20.77 -9.02
N PRO A 15 -17.93 21.18 -8.71
CA PRO A 15 -18.41 21.29 -7.33
C PRO A 15 -18.42 19.95 -6.57
N ARG A 16 -18.67 18.84 -7.27
CA ARG A 16 -18.67 17.49 -6.66
C ARG A 16 -17.28 17.11 -6.15
N LEU A 17 -16.26 17.20 -7.01
CA LEU A 17 -14.86 17.00 -6.65
C LEU A 17 -14.45 17.87 -5.46
N PHE A 18 -14.84 19.15 -5.48
CA PHE A 18 -14.54 20.10 -4.41
C PHE A 18 -15.05 19.60 -3.05
N TRP A 19 -16.34 19.31 -2.94
CA TRP A 19 -16.95 18.90 -1.68
C TRP A 19 -16.43 17.55 -1.20
N LEU A 20 -16.27 16.60 -2.12
CA LEU A 20 -15.70 15.30 -1.82
C LEU A 20 -14.26 15.43 -1.29
N SER A 21 -13.44 16.27 -1.91
CA SER A 21 -12.07 16.54 -1.45
C SER A 21 -12.05 17.24 -0.10
N ALA A 22 -12.96 18.19 0.14
CA ALA A 22 -13.08 18.88 1.42
C ALA A 22 -13.46 17.93 2.56
N VAL A 23 -14.46 17.06 2.34
CA VAL A 23 -14.87 16.03 3.32
C VAL A 23 -13.74 15.05 3.58
N THR A 24 -13.08 14.57 2.52
CA THR A 24 -11.95 13.64 2.63
C THR A 24 -10.80 14.27 3.41
N LEU A 25 -10.44 15.51 3.11
CA LEU A 25 -9.38 16.20 3.84
C LEU A 25 -9.78 16.44 5.30
N ALA A 26 -11.00 16.92 5.55
CA ALA A 26 -11.48 17.16 6.90
C ALA A 26 -11.47 15.88 7.76
N SER A 27 -11.94 14.76 7.21
CA SER A 27 -11.92 13.48 7.92
C SER A 27 -10.49 13.06 8.25
N LEU A 28 -9.57 13.09 7.28
CA LEU A 28 -8.15 12.79 7.49
C LEU A 28 -7.50 13.69 8.55
N LEU A 29 -7.75 14.99 8.54
CA LEU A 29 -7.10 15.92 9.49
C LEU A 29 -7.61 15.75 10.94
N VAL A 30 -8.90 15.42 11.10
CA VAL A 30 -9.53 15.23 12.42
C VAL A 30 -9.22 13.84 12.99
N PHE A 31 -8.95 12.87 12.13
CA PHE A 31 -8.87 11.47 12.51
C PHE A 31 -7.82 11.11 13.58
N PRO A 32 -6.61 11.70 13.63
CA PRO A 32 -5.67 11.42 14.71
C PRO A 32 -6.27 11.68 16.10
N ALA A 33 -7.09 12.74 16.25
CA ALA A 33 -7.78 13.02 17.51
C ALA A 33 -8.87 12.00 17.82
N VAL A 34 -9.62 11.56 16.79
CA VAL A 34 -10.63 10.50 16.92
C VAL A 34 -9.98 9.20 17.38
N GLU A 35 -8.87 8.81 16.76
CA GLU A 35 -8.13 7.60 17.12
C GLU A 35 -7.62 7.66 18.58
N ILE A 36 -7.05 8.78 19.02
CA ILE A 36 -6.62 8.96 20.41
C ILE A 36 -7.80 8.85 21.39
N ALA A 37 -8.96 9.42 21.05
CA ALA A 37 -10.17 9.32 21.87
C ALA A 37 -10.66 7.87 21.97
N LEU A 38 -10.69 7.14 20.84
CA LEU A 38 -11.06 5.73 20.82
C LEU A 38 -10.07 4.85 21.60
N GLN A 39 -8.77 5.13 21.53
CA GLN A 39 -7.75 4.45 22.32
C GLN A 39 -7.93 4.72 23.83
N SER A 40 -8.18 5.98 24.20
CA SER A 40 -8.43 6.36 25.61
C SER A 40 -9.67 5.68 26.18
N ALA A 41 -10.66 5.40 25.33
CA ALA A 41 -11.86 4.65 25.68
C ALA A 41 -11.68 3.12 25.62
N ASN A 42 -10.48 2.61 25.31
CA ASN A 42 -10.16 1.20 25.10
C ASN A 42 -11.02 0.52 24.01
N LEU A 43 -11.52 1.29 23.04
CA LEU A 43 -12.31 0.77 21.91
C LEU A 43 -11.44 0.25 20.77
N VAL A 44 -10.21 0.76 20.67
CA VAL A 44 -9.21 0.32 19.68
C VAL A 44 -7.86 0.16 20.39
N PRO A 45 -6.99 -0.76 19.92
CA PRO A 45 -5.70 -0.99 20.58
C PRO A 45 -4.79 0.25 20.48
N GLY A 46 -3.84 0.38 21.40
CA GLY A 46 -2.80 1.42 21.33
C GLY A 46 -1.68 1.10 20.33
N PHE A 47 -0.60 1.88 20.40
CA PHE A 47 0.66 1.54 19.73
C PHE A 47 1.32 0.38 20.48
N THR A 48 1.74 -0.66 19.77
CA THR A 48 2.43 -1.82 20.36
C THR A 48 3.75 -2.12 19.67
N PHE A 49 3.90 -1.65 18.43
CA PHE A 49 4.98 -1.99 17.52
C PHE A 49 5.15 -3.50 17.38
N TYR A 50 4.04 -4.25 17.42
CA TYR A 50 4.03 -5.71 17.49
C TYR A 50 4.88 -6.36 16.38
N ASP A 51 4.76 -5.88 15.13
CA ASP A 51 5.52 -6.43 14.01
C ASP A 51 6.98 -6.00 14.04
N PHE A 52 7.25 -4.75 14.45
CA PHE A 52 8.63 -4.31 14.59
C PHE A 52 9.37 -5.05 15.69
N ARG A 53 8.81 -5.10 16.88
CA ARG A 53 9.43 -5.75 18.04
C ARG A 53 9.52 -7.26 17.84
N GLY A 54 8.46 -7.88 17.32
CA GLY A 54 8.40 -9.33 17.12
C GLY A 54 9.29 -9.79 15.98
N ALA A 55 9.07 -9.27 14.77
CA ALA A 55 9.73 -9.78 13.57
C ALA A 55 11.04 -9.04 13.25
N PHE A 56 11.02 -7.71 13.17
CA PHE A 56 12.17 -6.94 12.62
C PHE A 56 13.33 -6.78 13.61
N TYR A 57 13.02 -6.38 14.83
CA TYR A 57 13.99 -6.16 15.90
C TYR A 57 14.65 -7.49 16.31
N THR A 58 13.84 -8.53 16.56
CA THR A 58 14.34 -9.88 16.87
C THR A 58 15.24 -10.42 15.75
N ALA A 59 14.87 -10.22 14.47
CA ALA A 59 15.73 -10.62 13.36
C ALA A 59 17.09 -9.91 13.38
N GLY A 60 17.10 -8.59 13.65
CA GLY A 60 18.33 -7.82 13.82
C GLY A 60 19.20 -8.36 14.96
N GLU A 61 18.63 -8.63 16.14
CA GLU A 61 19.36 -9.19 17.28
C GLU A 61 19.94 -10.57 16.98
N ARG A 62 19.16 -11.43 16.31
CA ARG A 62 19.60 -12.77 15.92
C ARG A 62 20.74 -12.71 14.92
N PHE A 63 20.64 -11.85 13.91
CA PHE A 63 21.70 -11.61 12.94
C PHE A 63 23.00 -11.18 13.63
N LEU A 64 22.94 -10.16 14.51
CA LEU A 64 24.13 -9.68 15.22
C LEU A 64 24.71 -10.71 16.20
N SER A 65 23.87 -11.63 16.70
CA SER A 65 24.28 -12.71 17.61
C SER A 65 24.71 -13.99 16.88
N GLY A 66 24.74 -14.01 15.54
CA GLY A 66 25.06 -15.22 14.76
C GLY A 66 24.05 -16.36 14.91
N LYS A 67 22.80 -16.07 15.29
CA LYS A 67 21.72 -17.06 15.44
C LYS A 67 20.96 -17.21 14.12
N ASN A 68 20.35 -18.38 13.90
CA ASN A 68 19.53 -18.63 12.70
C ASN A 68 18.45 -17.54 12.54
N LEU A 69 18.39 -16.87 11.40
CA LEU A 69 17.49 -15.73 11.13
C LEU A 69 16.00 -16.14 11.08
N TYR A 70 15.70 -17.36 10.65
CA TYR A 70 14.35 -17.86 10.34
C TYR A 70 13.85 -18.92 11.33
N ALA A 71 14.41 -18.97 12.53
CA ALA A 71 13.92 -19.90 13.55
C ALA A 71 12.45 -19.65 13.91
N ASP A 72 11.77 -20.71 14.33
CA ASP A 72 10.38 -20.65 14.77
C ASP A 72 10.27 -19.85 16.09
N VAL A 73 9.69 -18.66 15.99
CA VAL A 73 9.50 -17.72 17.10
C VAL A 73 8.12 -17.07 16.99
N HIS A 74 7.64 -16.53 18.10
CA HIS A 74 6.40 -15.76 18.11
C HIS A 74 6.54 -14.49 17.24
N ASN A 75 5.85 -14.47 16.09
CA ASN A 75 5.97 -13.52 14.97
C ASN A 75 7.30 -13.60 14.18
N PRO A 76 7.43 -14.58 13.27
CA PRO A 76 8.69 -14.83 12.58
C PRO A 76 9.02 -13.78 11.51
N TYR A 77 10.31 -13.62 11.26
CA TYR A 77 10.86 -12.86 10.14
C TYR A 77 10.69 -13.64 8.83
N VAL A 78 10.29 -12.96 7.76
CA VAL A 78 9.94 -13.62 6.47
C VAL A 78 10.42 -12.91 5.22
N TYR A 79 11.42 -12.06 5.38
CA TYR A 79 11.94 -11.24 4.30
C TYR A 79 13.25 -11.84 3.79
N PRO A 80 13.73 -11.48 2.59
CA PRO A 80 15.03 -11.92 2.10
C PRO A 80 16.14 -11.61 3.13
N PRO A 81 17.17 -12.47 3.28
CA PRO A 81 18.18 -12.31 4.33
C PRO A 81 18.80 -10.91 4.39
N VAL A 82 19.16 -10.34 3.23
CA VAL A 82 19.76 -9.01 3.12
C VAL A 82 18.91 -7.89 3.75
N VAL A 83 17.59 -8.06 3.80
CA VAL A 83 16.68 -7.06 4.35
C VAL A 83 16.90 -6.86 5.86
N VAL A 84 17.50 -7.81 6.58
CA VAL A 84 17.78 -7.67 8.01
C VAL A 84 18.74 -6.50 8.29
N LEU A 85 19.61 -6.17 7.34
CA LEU A 85 20.56 -5.05 7.45
C LEU A 85 19.86 -3.70 7.59
N LEU A 86 18.61 -3.59 7.13
CA LEU A 86 17.79 -2.39 7.32
C LEU A 86 17.39 -2.20 8.79
N PHE A 87 17.22 -3.29 9.54
CA PHE A 87 16.70 -3.29 10.91
C PHE A 87 17.78 -3.41 11.98
N ALA A 88 18.90 -4.07 11.67
CA ALA A 88 20.02 -4.26 12.60
C ALA A 88 20.51 -2.96 13.27
N PRO A 89 20.61 -1.80 12.59
CA PRO A 89 21.02 -0.55 13.26
C PRO A 89 20.08 -0.10 14.38
N PHE A 90 18.80 -0.49 14.35
CA PHE A 90 17.82 -0.09 15.35
C PHE A 90 17.91 -0.93 16.63
N THR A 91 18.64 -2.05 16.63
CA THR A 91 18.77 -2.91 17.82
C THR A 91 19.76 -2.39 18.86
N VAL A 92 20.39 -1.23 18.61
CA VAL A 92 21.28 -0.56 19.56
C VAL A 92 20.53 0.18 20.67
N VAL A 93 19.20 0.31 20.56
CA VAL A 93 18.32 0.92 21.56
C VAL A 93 17.22 -0.06 21.97
N SER A 94 16.45 0.26 23.02
CA SER A 94 15.37 -0.61 23.47
C SER A 94 14.32 -0.87 22.37
N PRO A 95 13.65 -2.04 22.36
CA PRO A 95 12.70 -2.40 21.30
C PRO A 95 11.60 -1.36 21.04
N TRP A 96 11.16 -0.68 22.11
CA TRP A 96 10.14 0.36 22.02
C TRP A 96 10.66 1.61 21.30
N MET A 97 11.84 2.09 21.70
CA MET A 97 12.49 3.23 21.06
C MET A 97 12.85 2.92 19.61
N ALA A 98 13.32 1.70 19.34
CA ALA A 98 13.63 1.21 18.01
C ALA A 98 12.39 1.26 17.09
N GLY A 99 11.22 0.81 17.58
CA GLY A 99 9.96 0.89 16.83
C GLY A 99 9.51 2.33 16.55
N LEU A 100 9.68 3.25 17.50
CA LEU A 100 9.40 4.67 17.30
C LEU A 100 10.32 5.27 16.22
N LEU A 101 11.64 5.04 16.32
CA LEU A 101 12.62 5.52 15.35
C LEU A 101 12.36 4.94 13.96
N TRP A 102 11.98 3.66 13.87
CA TRP A 102 11.59 3.01 12.62
C TRP A 102 10.39 3.69 11.97
N ASN A 103 9.37 4.03 12.75
CA ASN A 103 8.19 4.74 12.24
C ASN A 103 8.53 6.14 11.75
N VAL A 104 9.35 6.89 12.51
CA VAL A 104 9.81 8.22 12.09
C VAL A 104 10.61 8.13 10.79
N PHE A 105 11.52 7.16 10.68
CA PHE A 105 12.27 6.89 9.46
C PHE A 105 11.35 6.53 8.29
N SER A 106 10.41 5.61 8.50
CA SER A 106 9.44 5.19 7.47
C SER A 106 8.55 6.34 7.01
N LEU A 107 8.07 7.19 7.92
CA LEU A 107 7.30 8.41 7.60
C LEU A 107 8.15 9.42 6.83
N ALA A 108 9.43 9.58 7.18
CA ALA A 108 10.34 10.49 6.47
C ALA A 108 10.57 10.02 5.03
N VAL A 109 10.82 8.72 4.81
CA VAL A 109 10.97 8.12 3.49
C VAL A 109 9.67 8.25 2.69
N LEU A 110 8.52 7.96 3.30
CA LEU A 110 7.21 8.12 2.66
C LEU A 110 6.92 9.57 2.28
N GLY A 111 7.15 10.52 3.19
CA GLY A 111 6.97 11.94 2.95
C GLY A 111 7.88 12.46 1.84
N ALA A 112 9.17 12.09 1.86
CA ALA A 112 10.12 12.46 0.82
C ALA A 112 9.73 11.88 -0.55
N GLY A 113 9.35 10.60 -0.61
CA GLY A 113 8.87 9.95 -1.82
C GLY A 113 7.59 10.61 -2.36
N LEU A 114 6.63 10.88 -1.48
CA LEU A 114 5.38 11.57 -1.81
C LEU A 114 5.65 12.96 -2.41
N PHE A 115 6.54 13.75 -1.80
CA PHE A 115 6.91 15.06 -2.33
C PHE A 115 7.67 14.97 -3.65
N ALA A 116 8.53 13.97 -3.83
CA ALA A 116 9.21 13.72 -5.10
C ALA A 116 8.21 13.39 -6.21
N LEU A 117 7.20 12.55 -5.90
CA LEU A 117 6.10 12.19 -6.80
C LEU A 117 5.27 13.41 -7.18
N VAL A 118 4.73 14.15 -6.22
CA VAL A 118 3.95 15.37 -6.48
C VAL A 118 4.74 16.39 -7.31
N ARG A 119 6.04 16.57 -7.01
CA ARG A 119 6.92 17.45 -7.77
C ARG A 119 7.15 16.98 -9.20
N SER A 120 7.14 15.67 -9.46
CA SER A 120 7.26 15.13 -10.83
C SER A 120 6.09 15.51 -11.74
N PHE A 121 4.93 15.83 -11.17
CA PHE A 121 3.78 16.42 -11.86
C PHE A 121 3.85 17.96 -11.98
N GLY A 122 4.99 18.57 -11.68
CA GLY A 122 5.19 20.02 -11.76
C GLY A 122 4.59 20.81 -10.60
N VAL A 123 4.03 20.13 -9.58
CA VAL A 123 3.43 20.80 -8.43
C VAL A 123 4.48 21.05 -7.34
N ARG A 124 4.68 22.33 -7.02
CA ARG A 124 5.53 22.75 -5.90
C ARG A 124 4.65 23.12 -4.71
N LEU A 125 4.72 22.31 -3.65
CA LEU A 125 4.01 22.57 -2.40
C LEU A 125 4.80 23.55 -1.52
N SER A 126 4.09 24.52 -0.94
CA SER A 126 4.63 25.36 0.15
C SER A 126 4.85 24.52 1.41
N ILE A 127 5.65 25.03 2.35
CA ILE A 127 5.89 24.35 3.64
C ILE A 127 4.58 24.07 4.38
N PRO A 128 3.62 25.02 4.51
CA PRO A 128 2.32 24.73 5.12
C PRO A 128 1.56 23.62 4.39
N SER A 129 1.53 23.62 3.07
CA SER A 129 0.85 22.55 2.30
C SER A 129 1.50 21.19 2.50
N LYS A 130 2.84 21.14 2.62
CA LYS A 130 3.56 19.90 2.97
C LYS A 130 3.19 19.42 4.38
N ALA A 131 3.13 20.32 5.35
CA ALA A 131 2.74 19.98 6.72
C ALA A 131 1.30 19.44 6.79
N VAL A 132 0.35 20.11 6.12
CA VAL A 132 -1.04 19.63 6.02
C VAL A 132 -1.12 18.26 5.34
N LEU A 133 -0.37 18.05 4.25
CA LEU A 133 -0.35 16.77 3.55
C LEU A 133 0.24 15.64 4.42
N LEU A 134 1.32 15.90 5.17
CA LEU A 134 1.89 14.93 6.10
C LEU A 134 0.94 14.64 7.26
N TRP A 135 0.25 15.65 7.79
CA TRP A 135 -0.75 15.44 8.84
C TRP A 135 -1.93 14.61 8.32
N ALA A 136 -2.46 14.93 7.13
CA ALA A 136 -3.50 14.14 6.49
C ALA A 136 -3.06 12.69 6.22
N LEU A 137 -1.78 12.49 5.85
CA LEU A 137 -1.21 11.17 5.68
C LEU A 137 -1.17 10.39 7.01
N VAL A 138 -0.79 11.02 8.12
CA VAL A 138 -0.82 10.41 9.46
C VAL A 138 -2.25 10.11 9.90
N GLY A 139 -3.23 10.93 9.51
CA GLY A 139 -4.64 10.69 9.78
C GLY A 139 -5.30 9.64 8.89
N PHE A 140 -4.68 9.27 7.77
CA PHE A 140 -5.16 8.18 6.93
C PHE A 140 -5.06 6.85 7.69
N PHE A 141 -6.19 6.18 7.89
CA PHE A 141 -6.23 5.01 8.79
C PHE A 141 -5.25 3.89 8.43
N PRO A 142 -5.07 3.46 7.16
CA PRO A 142 -4.02 2.52 6.81
C PRO A 142 -2.62 2.96 7.25
N THR A 143 -2.36 4.28 7.34
CA THR A 143 -1.12 4.82 7.91
C THR A 143 -1.04 4.61 9.42
N ILE A 144 -2.09 4.99 10.14
CA ILE A 144 -2.20 4.76 11.59
C ILE A 144 -1.96 3.28 11.93
N LEU A 145 -2.57 2.39 11.16
CA LEU A 145 -2.46 0.96 11.36
C LEU A 145 -1.00 0.48 11.28
N TRP A 146 -0.28 0.85 10.21
CA TRP A 146 1.13 0.43 10.08
C TRP A 146 2.04 1.11 11.09
N LEU A 147 1.74 2.34 11.53
CA LEU A 147 2.46 3.00 12.62
C LEU A 147 2.27 2.24 13.94
N LYS A 148 1.04 1.85 14.29
CA LYS A 148 0.77 1.09 15.53
C LYS A 148 1.48 -0.25 15.56
N ALA A 149 1.59 -0.91 14.40
CA ALA A 149 2.26 -2.19 14.24
C ALA A 149 3.79 -2.08 14.09
N GLY A 150 4.32 -0.92 13.67
CA GLY A 150 5.72 -0.78 13.26
C GLY A 150 6.03 -1.51 11.94
N GLN A 151 5.05 -1.54 11.02
CA GLN A 151 5.13 -2.28 9.77
C GLN A 151 6.03 -1.58 8.72
N VAL A 152 6.52 -2.36 7.76
CA VAL A 152 7.33 -1.85 6.63
C VAL A 152 6.52 -1.12 5.56
N SER A 153 5.18 -1.21 5.61
CA SER A 153 4.32 -0.70 4.55
C SER A 153 4.55 0.79 4.25
N GLY A 154 4.78 1.64 5.25
CA GLY A 154 5.09 3.05 5.04
C GLY A 154 6.39 3.26 4.24
N PHE A 155 7.46 2.58 4.63
CA PHE A 155 8.75 2.61 3.94
C PHE A 155 8.63 2.15 2.48
N LEU A 156 7.99 0.99 2.24
CA LEU A 156 7.81 0.44 0.89
C LEU A 156 6.96 1.36 0.01
N THR A 157 5.91 1.99 0.55
CA THR A 157 5.12 2.98 -0.18
C THR A 157 5.96 4.20 -0.55
N GLY A 158 6.86 4.65 0.32
CA GLY A 158 7.79 5.73 0.00
C GLY A 158 8.69 5.38 -1.18
N LEU A 159 9.24 4.16 -1.19
CA LEU A 159 10.00 3.63 -2.32
C LEU A 159 9.16 3.53 -3.60
N PHE A 160 7.90 3.09 -3.53
CA PHE A 160 7.00 3.13 -4.68
C PHE A 160 6.76 4.56 -5.19
N CYS A 161 6.56 5.54 -4.31
CA CYS A 161 6.44 6.94 -4.71
C CYS A 161 7.71 7.43 -5.44
N PHE A 162 8.91 7.06 -4.98
CA PHE A 162 10.15 7.34 -5.70
C PHE A 162 10.22 6.62 -7.05
N ALA A 163 9.82 5.35 -7.11
CA ALA A 163 9.79 4.57 -8.36
C ALA A 163 8.88 5.23 -9.41
N VAL A 164 7.70 5.71 -9.00
CA VAL A 164 6.76 6.43 -9.86
C VAL A 164 7.31 7.81 -10.26
N ALA A 165 7.94 8.53 -9.32
CA ALA A 165 8.55 9.82 -9.62
C ALA A 165 9.69 9.70 -10.64
N ALA A 166 10.53 8.65 -10.52
CA ALA A 166 11.58 8.33 -11.48
C ALA A 166 10.99 7.97 -12.85
N HIS A 167 9.96 7.11 -12.88
CA HIS A 167 9.23 6.78 -14.11
C HIS A 167 8.67 8.03 -14.80
N ARG A 168 8.00 8.91 -14.05
CA ARG A 168 7.41 10.12 -14.61
C ARG A 168 8.45 11.03 -15.24
N ARG A 169 9.60 11.18 -14.58
CA ARG A 169 10.71 12.01 -15.06
C ARG A 169 11.45 11.39 -16.24
N SER A 170 11.63 10.06 -16.25
CA SER A 170 12.24 9.37 -17.40
C SER A 170 11.43 9.54 -18.68
N TRP A 171 10.14 9.83 -18.55
CA TRP A 171 9.22 10.14 -19.64
C TRP A 171 9.20 11.60 -20.06
N GLN A 172 9.67 12.53 -19.22
CA GLN A 172 9.78 13.96 -19.57
C GLN A 172 11.15 14.26 -20.19
N ASP A 173 12.17 13.57 -19.69
CA ASP A 173 13.54 13.63 -20.14
C ASP A 173 13.74 12.46 -21.10
N ASP A 174 13.24 12.63 -22.33
CA ASP A 174 13.31 11.64 -23.42
C ASP A 174 14.72 11.02 -23.43
N ASP A 175 14.79 9.72 -23.13
CA ASP A 175 16.02 8.90 -22.99
C ASP A 175 16.78 8.83 -21.65
N SER A 176 16.22 9.28 -20.52
CA SER A 176 16.88 9.06 -19.22
C SER A 176 16.87 7.58 -18.78
N THR A 177 17.83 6.82 -19.30
CA THR A 177 18.00 5.38 -19.06
C THR A 177 18.23 5.08 -17.58
N THR A 178 18.97 5.94 -16.89
CA THR A 178 19.22 5.82 -15.45
C THR A 178 17.93 5.91 -14.64
N LEU A 179 17.02 6.85 -14.98
CA LEU A 179 15.75 7.00 -14.28
C LEU A 179 14.79 5.85 -14.57
N ALA A 180 14.78 5.33 -15.80
CA ALA A 180 14.01 4.15 -16.16
C ALA A 180 14.50 2.90 -15.39
N LEU A 181 15.83 2.67 -15.34
CA LEU A 181 16.42 1.59 -14.55
C LEU A 181 16.10 1.75 -13.06
N ALA A 182 16.26 2.96 -12.50
CA ALA A 182 15.98 3.24 -11.10
C ALA A 182 14.51 3.02 -10.75
N SER A 183 13.58 3.40 -11.64
CA SER A 183 12.15 3.13 -11.46
C SER A 183 11.87 1.63 -11.32
N GLY A 184 12.40 0.82 -12.24
CA GLY A 184 12.24 -0.63 -12.18
C GLY A 184 12.89 -1.26 -10.95
N ALA A 185 14.12 -0.83 -10.62
CA ALA A 185 14.83 -1.32 -9.45
C ALA A 185 14.07 -1.00 -8.15
N LEU A 186 13.58 0.24 -7.98
CA LEU A 186 12.83 0.65 -6.80
C LEU A 186 11.48 -0.08 -6.66
N THR A 187 10.75 -0.27 -7.76
CA THR A 187 9.52 -1.09 -7.75
C THR A 187 9.80 -2.51 -7.30
N THR A 188 10.87 -3.11 -7.81
CA THR A 188 11.23 -4.49 -7.47
C THR A 188 11.75 -4.62 -6.05
N ILE A 189 12.64 -3.72 -5.59
CA ILE A 189 13.12 -3.72 -4.20
C ILE A 189 11.92 -3.71 -3.25
N SER A 190 10.95 -2.82 -3.48
CA SER A 190 9.73 -2.75 -2.65
C SER A 190 8.93 -4.05 -2.70
N SER A 191 8.82 -4.66 -3.88
CA SER A 191 8.03 -5.87 -4.09
C SER A 191 8.70 -7.13 -3.55
N SER A 192 10.03 -7.18 -3.50
CA SER A 192 10.79 -8.31 -2.98
C SER A 192 10.66 -8.44 -1.46
N PHE A 193 10.33 -7.37 -0.73
CA PHE A 193 10.03 -7.46 0.71
C PHE A 193 8.75 -8.28 0.95
N LYS A 194 7.74 -8.13 0.11
CA LYS A 194 6.46 -8.85 0.22
C LYS A 194 6.12 -9.38 -1.17
N PRO A 195 6.49 -10.62 -1.54
CA PRO A 195 6.37 -11.11 -2.92
C PRO A 195 4.98 -10.94 -3.56
N PHE A 196 3.91 -10.93 -2.75
CA PHE A 196 2.56 -10.63 -3.23
C PHE A 196 2.34 -9.17 -3.70
N TYR A 197 3.32 -8.29 -3.54
CA TYR A 197 3.38 -6.94 -4.12
C TYR A 197 3.92 -6.96 -5.57
N ALA A 198 4.36 -8.11 -6.09
CA ALA A 198 4.83 -8.26 -7.47
C ALA A 198 3.90 -7.67 -8.54
N PRO A 199 2.54 -7.68 -8.40
CA PRO A 199 1.67 -7.01 -9.36
C PRO A 199 1.97 -5.52 -9.57
N SER A 200 2.57 -4.83 -8.60
CA SER A 200 3.03 -3.44 -8.76
C SER A 200 4.00 -3.26 -9.94
N GLY A 201 4.71 -4.32 -10.31
CA GLY A 201 5.63 -4.39 -11.44
C GLY A 201 4.95 -4.56 -12.80
N ALA A 202 3.62 -4.58 -12.89
CA ALA A 202 2.92 -4.80 -14.17
C ALA A 202 3.41 -3.81 -15.26
N HIS A 203 3.54 -2.53 -14.93
CA HIS A 203 4.03 -1.49 -15.84
C HIS A 203 5.45 -1.74 -16.39
N LEU A 204 6.28 -2.55 -15.72
CA LEU A 204 7.62 -2.91 -16.18
C LEU A 204 7.57 -3.75 -17.47
N LEU A 205 6.47 -4.48 -17.70
CA LEU A 205 6.26 -5.28 -18.91
C LEU A 205 6.14 -4.43 -20.17
N ARG A 206 5.88 -3.12 -20.02
CA ARG A 206 5.77 -2.18 -21.12
C ARG A 206 7.11 -1.66 -21.62
N ASP A 207 8.17 -1.74 -20.80
CA ASP A 207 9.42 -1.02 -21.05
C ASP A 207 10.65 -1.84 -20.66
N LYS A 208 11.51 -2.06 -21.64
CA LYS A 208 12.72 -2.89 -21.49
C LYS A 208 13.71 -2.30 -20.48
N LYS A 209 13.91 -0.98 -20.46
CA LYS A 209 14.87 -0.32 -19.56
C LYS A 209 14.40 -0.48 -18.11
N ARG A 210 13.12 -0.22 -17.84
CA ARG A 210 12.50 -0.47 -16.52
C ARG A 210 12.58 -1.96 -16.13
N PHE A 211 12.28 -2.87 -17.05
CA PHE A 211 12.39 -4.31 -16.80
C PHE A 211 13.82 -4.75 -16.45
N VAL A 212 14.84 -4.24 -17.15
CA VAL A 212 16.25 -4.53 -16.84
C VAL A 212 16.62 -4.05 -15.44
N GLY A 213 16.17 -2.84 -15.05
CA GLY A 213 16.40 -2.32 -13.70
C GLY A 213 15.78 -3.20 -12.62
N ALA A 214 14.57 -3.72 -12.88
CA ALA A 214 13.90 -4.68 -12.02
C ALA A 214 14.68 -6.01 -11.91
N VAL A 215 15.13 -6.60 -13.02
CA VAL A 215 15.94 -7.83 -13.01
C VAL A 215 17.24 -7.62 -12.25
N ALA A 216 17.93 -6.50 -12.48
CA ALA A 216 19.16 -6.15 -11.76
C ALA A 216 18.94 -6.07 -10.24
N ALA A 217 17.80 -5.49 -9.80
CA ALA A 217 17.44 -5.47 -8.39
C ALA A 217 17.18 -6.87 -7.82
N VAL A 218 16.50 -7.77 -8.53
CA VAL A 218 16.32 -9.17 -8.09
C VAL A 218 17.69 -9.86 -7.93
N VAL A 219 18.54 -9.77 -8.94
CA VAL A 219 19.89 -10.37 -8.93
C VAL A 219 20.70 -9.80 -7.77
N GLY A 220 20.65 -8.48 -7.55
CA GLY A 220 21.31 -7.83 -6.42
C GLY A 220 20.80 -8.33 -5.07
N ILE A 221 19.49 -8.44 -4.87
CA ILE A 221 18.89 -8.94 -3.61
C ILE A 221 19.28 -10.40 -3.36
N VAL A 222 19.19 -11.26 -4.38
CA VAL A 222 19.58 -12.67 -4.28
C VAL A 222 21.07 -12.80 -3.99
N GLY A 223 21.91 -12.13 -4.77
CA GLY A 223 23.36 -12.14 -4.59
C GLY A 223 23.78 -11.63 -3.21
N LEU A 224 23.18 -10.52 -2.75
CA LEU A 224 23.43 -9.98 -1.43
C LEU A 224 22.96 -10.92 -0.31
N SER A 225 21.84 -11.61 -0.51
CA SER A 225 21.30 -12.58 0.45
C SER A 225 22.17 -13.83 0.55
N LEU A 226 22.84 -14.23 -0.53
CA LEU A 226 23.76 -15.39 -0.51
C LEU A 226 25.02 -15.14 0.33
N PHE A 227 25.42 -13.89 0.59
CA PHE A 227 26.50 -13.59 1.55
C PHE A 227 26.15 -13.96 3.00
N PHE A 228 24.87 -14.20 3.31
CA PHE A 228 24.43 -14.73 4.60
C PHE A 228 24.60 -16.25 4.70
N GLY A 229 25.07 -16.91 3.64
CA GLY A 229 25.22 -18.36 3.55
C GLY A 229 24.07 -19.03 2.81
N VAL A 230 24.40 -20.09 2.07
CA VAL A 230 23.44 -20.87 1.28
C VAL A 230 22.33 -21.45 2.16
N GLU A 231 22.68 -21.94 3.35
CA GLU A 231 21.73 -22.49 4.32
C GLU A 231 20.67 -21.46 4.74
N THR A 232 21.09 -20.25 5.13
CA THR A 232 20.17 -19.16 5.49
C THR A 232 19.28 -18.76 4.31
N PHE A 233 19.81 -18.78 3.09
CA PHE A 233 19.01 -18.53 1.90
C PHE A 233 18.01 -19.66 1.60
N THR A 234 18.39 -20.92 1.83
CA THR A 234 17.48 -22.08 1.71
C THR A 234 16.37 -22.02 2.76
N ASP A 235 16.67 -21.63 4.00
CA ASP A 235 15.67 -21.41 5.05
C ASP A 235 14.64 -20.34 4.62
N TYR A 236 15.11 -19.25 3.99
CA TYR A 236 14.22 -18.25 3.41
C TYR A 236 13.30 -18.83 2.33
N LEU A 237 13.81 -19.69 1.43
CA LEU A 237 12.96 -20.39 0.46
C LEU A 237 11.95 -21.32 1.15
N GLY A 238 12.34 -21.93 2.28
CA GLY A 238 11.45 -22.69 3.16
C GLY A 238 10.29 -21.83 3.68
N VAL A 239 10.58 -20.60 4.12
CA VAL A 239 9.57 -19.63 4.55
C VAL A 239 8.62 -19.24 3.41
N LEU A 240 9.12 -19.04 2.19
CA LEU A 240 8.28 -18.70 1.04
C LEU A 240 7.36 -19.86 0.62
N THR A 241 7.82 -21.11 0.77
CA THR A 241 7.08 -22.31 0.36
C THR A 241 6.01 -22.72 1.37
N HIS A 242 6.31 -22.62 2.67
CA HIS A 242 5.40 -23.06 3.74
C HIS A 242 4.57 -21.91 4.35
N GLY A 243 5.04 -20.67 4.20
CA GLY A 243 4.43 -19.49 4.79
C GLY A 243 4.57 -19.42 6.30
N LYS A 244 3.94 -18.41 6.92
CA LYS A 244 3.95 -18.18 8.38
C LYS A 244 2.99 -19.08 9.17
N GLY A 245 2.28 -20.01 8.53
CA GLY A 245 1.08 -20.66 9.10
C GLY A 245 -0.11 -19.71 9.31
N TRP A 246 0.04 -18.41 9.01
CA TRP A 246 -1.03 -17.41 9.11
C TRP A 246 -2.05 -17.63 7.99
N GLY A 247 -3.32 -17.85 8.36
CA GLY A 247 -4.42 -18.04 7.41
C GLY A 247 -4.82 -19.50 7.13
N GLN A 248 -4.23 -20.48 7.83
CA GLN A 248 -4.69 -21.88 7.77
C GLN A 248 -5.55 -22.32 8.97
N ALA A 249 -5.46 -21.63 10.11
CA ALA A 249 -6.24 -21.94 11.30
C ALA A 249 -7.37 -20.92 11.50
N THR A 250 -8.63 -21.37 11.37
CA THR A 250 -9.85 -20.69 11.82
C THR A 250 -9.97 -20.68 13.35
N GLU A 251 -8.88 -20.39 14.05
CA GLU A 251 -8.90 -20.24 15.50
C GLU A 251 -9.33 -18.82 15.88
N PRO A 252 -10.06 -18.65 17.01
CA PRO A 252 -10.36 -17.34 17.56
C PRO A 252 -9.07 -16.54 17.79
N GLY A 253 -8.93 -15.40 17.12
CA GLY A 253 -7.72 -14.57 17.16
C GLY A 253 -6.67 -14.87 16.07
N GLY A 254 -6.90 -15.87 15.22
CA GLY A 254 -6.12 -16.08 14.00
C GLY A 254 -6.41 -15.02 12.93
N ILE A 255 -5.50 -14.85 11.96
CA ILE A 255 -5.68 -13.89 10.85
C ILE A 255 -6.83 -14.33 9.89
N SER A 256 -7.32 -15.57 9.99
CA SER A 256 -8.56 -16.03 9.33
C SER A 256 -9.74 -16.06 10.30
N THR A 257 -9.97 -14.96 11.00
CA THR A 257 -11.23 -14.75 11.70
C THR A 257 -12.36 -14.53 10.70
N ASP A 258 -13.55 -15.03 11.04
CA ASP A 258 -14.81 -14.65 10.42
C ASP A 258 -14.94 -13.11 10.38
N ILE A 259 -15.63 -12.56 9.38
CA ILE A 259 -15.81 -11.10 9.22
C ILE A 259 -16.49 -10.45 10.44
N THR A 260 -17.17 -11.28 11.24
CA THR A 260 -17.82 -11.00 12.51
C THR A 260 -16.82 -10.80 13.66
N ASN A 261 -15.66 -11.45 13.58
CA ASN A 261 -14.53 -11.30 14.50
C ASN A 261 -13.58 -10.21 13.99
N TRP A 262 -14.09 -8.99 14.00
CA TRP A 262 -13.41 -7.81 13.48
C TRP A 262 -12.06 -7.56 14.17
N GLY A 263 -11.07 -7.22 13.35
CA GLY A 263 -9.81 -6.62 13.79
C GLY A 263 -9.49 -5.38 12.95
N PRO A 264 -8.68 -4.43 13.46
CA PRO A 264 -8.38 -3.18 12.78
C PRO A 264 -7.60 -3.37 11.46
N PHE A 265 -7.07 -4.56 11.20
CA PHE A 265 -6.37 -4.93 9.97
C PHE A 265 -7.25 -5.65 8.94
N PHE A 266 -8.49 -6.01 9.30
CA PHE A 266 -9.35 -6.85 8.47
C PHE A 266 -9.68 -6.16 7.14
N PHE A 267 -9.41 -6.84 6.03
CA PHE A 267 -9.83 -6.41 4.69
C PHE A 267 -9.86 -7.59 3.72
N ARG A 268 -11.03 -8.10 3.36
CA ARG A 268 -11.19 -9.32 2.55
C ARG A 268 -12.04 -9.04 1.30
N PRO A 269 -11.47 -8.42 0.24
CA PRO A 269 -12.24 -8.04 -0.96
C PRO A 269 -12.81 -9.23 -1.74
N LEU A 270 -12.29 -10.44 -1.52
CA LEU A 270 -12.76 -11.68 -2.18
C LEU A 270 -13.43 -12.65 -1.20
N TYR A 271 -13.90 -12.17 -0.05
CA TYR A 271 -14.48 -12.99 1.02
C TYR A 271 -15.55 -13.97 0.52
N PHE A 272 -16.46 -13.49 -0.33
CA PHE A 272 -17.60 -14.26 -0.85
C PHE A 272 -17.20 -15.48 -1.68
N PHE A 273 -16.00 -15.48 -2.25
CA PHE A 273 -15.54 -16.56 -3.12
C PHE A 273 -14.89 -17.73 -2.36
N GLY A 274 -14.67 -17.60 -1.04
CA GLY A 274 -14.07 -18.66 -0.23
C GLY A 274 -12.78 -19.22 -0.85
N SER A 275 -12.70 -20.54 -1.02
CA SER A 275 -11.56 -21.22 -1.66
C SER A 275 -11.36 -20.85 -3.13
N ALA A 276 -12.41 -20.44 -3.84
CA ALA A 276 -12.30 -20.01 -5.24
C ALA A 276 -11.55 -18.68 -5.40
N ALA A 277 -11.36 -17.91 -4.31
CA ALA A 277 -10.58 -16.68 -4.32
C ALA A 277 -9.16 -16.88 -4.87
N LEU A 278 -8.54 -18.05 -4.65
CA LEU A 278 -7.22 -18.37 -5.21
C LEU A 278 -7.22 -18.33 -6.75
N TYR A 279 -8.20 -18.97 -7.39
CA TYR A 279 -8.29 -18.99 -8.85
C TYR A 279 -8.58 -17.60 -9.41
N ILE A 280 -9.40 -16.81 -8.71
CA ILE A 280 -9.67 -15.41 -9.07
C ILE A 280 -8.40 -14.57 -8.98
N ARG A 281 -7.58 -14.75 -7.93
CA ARG A 281 -6.28 -14.07 -7.78
C ARG A 281 -5.34 -14.39 -8.93
N LEU A 282 -5.24 -15.66 -9.30
CA LEU A 282 -4.42 -16.10 -10.44
C LEU A 282 -4.94 -15.49 -11.75
N ALA A 283 -6.25 -15.59 -12.01
CA ALA A 283 -6.88 -15.02 -13.20
C ALA A 283 -6.70 -13.50 -13.28
N LEU A 284 -6.85 -12.77 -12.17
CA LEU A 284 -6.61 -11.34 -12.10
C LEU A 284 -5.14 -11.00 -12.39
N THR A 285 -4.20 -11.75 -11.82
CA THR A 285 -2.77 -11.51 -12.03
C THR A 285 -2.38 -11.71 -13.49
N PHE A 286 -2.79 -12.83 -14.10
CA PHE A 286 -2.54 -13.10 -15.52
C PHE A 286 -3.30 -12.12 -16.43
N GLY A 287 -4.54 -11.78 -16.09
CA GLY A 287 -5.35 -10.83 -16.83
C GLY A 287 -4.75 -9.43 -16.84
N VAL A 288 -4.22 -8.96 -15.71
CA VAL A 288 -3.52 -7.67 -15.60
C VAL A 288 -2.22 -7.69 -16.40
N ALA A 289 -1.42 -8.76 -16.28
CA ALA A 289 -0.19 -8.90 -17.08
C ALA A 289 -0.50 -8.89 -18.59
N GLY A 290 -1.51 -9.65 -19.02
CA GLY A 290 -1.96 -9.70 -20.41
C GLY A 290 -2.50 -8.35 -20.91
N LEU A 291 -3.33 -7.67 -20.10
CA LEU A 291 -3.86 -6.35 -20.44
C LEU A 291 -2.76 -5.30 -20.57
N VAL A 292 -1.76 -5.32 -19.66
CA VAL A 292 -0.63 -4.38 -19.70
C VAL A 292 0.32 -4.66 -20.86
N LEU A 293 0.53 -5.93 -21.22
CA LEU A 293 1.25 -6.30 -22.45
C LEU A 293 0.48 -5.88 -23.70
N TYR A 294 -0.83 -6.08 -23.73
CA TYR A 294 -1.69 -5.67 -24.84
C TYR A 294 -1.69 -4.15 -25.02
N SER A 295 -1.69 -3.40 -23.92
CA SER A 295 -1.70 -1.94 -23.98
C SER A 295 -0.43 -1.33 -24.54
N ARG A 296 0.66 -2.11 -24.73
CA ARG A 296 1.92 -1.65 -25.37
C ARG A 296 1.74 -1.17 -26.81
N ARG A 297 0.59 -1.40 -27.41
CA ARG A 297 0.22 -0.84 -28.72
C ARG A 297 -0.01 0.67 -28.68
N ASP A 298 -0.28 1.21 -27.49
CA ASP A 298 -0.43 2.64 -27.26
C ASP A 298 0.73 3.13 -26.39
N ASP A 299 1.52 4.04 -26.96
CA ASP A 299 2.63 4.74 -26.31
C ASP A 299 2.16 6.09 -25.75
N SER A 300 0.92 6.21 -25.29
CA SER A 300 0.48 7.39 -24.56
C SER A 300 0.92 7.34 -23.09
N ALA A 301 1.30 8.50 -22.54
CA ALA A 301 1.57 8.65 -21.11
C ALA A 301 0.37 8.22 -20.25
N ARG A 302 -0.84 8.37 -20.79
CA ARG A 302 -2.09 7.95 -20.14
C ARG A 302 -2.15 6.43 -19.94
N SER A 303 -1.84 5.65 -20.97
CA SER A 303 -1.83 4.18 -20.88
C SER A 303 -0.75 3.69 -19.93
N GLU A 304 0.42 4.33 -19.91
CA GLU A 304 1.50 4.08 -18.95
C GLU A 304 1.05 4.28 -17.49
N TYR A 305 0.47 5.44 -17.18
CA TYR A 305 0.01 5.75 -15.82
C TYR A 305 -1.11 4.83 -15.37
N ALA A 306 -2.04 4.50 -16.26
CA ALA A 306 -3.10 3.55 -15.97
C ALA A 306 -2.54 2.15 -15.71
N ALA A 307 -1.55 1.68 -16.49
CA ALA A 307 -0.88 0.39 -16.26
C ALA A 307 -0.13 0.35 -14.91
N LEU A 308 0.54 1.44 -14.54
CA LEU A 308 1.20 1.58 -13.24
C LEU A 308 0.20 1.50 -12.09
N ALA A 309 -0.86 2.30 -12.15
CA ALA A 309 -1.89 2.32 -11.11
C ALA A 309 -2.66 0.98 -11.05
N LEU A 310 -2.87 0.31 -12.20
CA LEU A 310 -3.46 -1.02 -12.26
C LEU A 310 -2.61 -2.04 -11.52
N GLY A 311 -1.29 -2.04 -11.72
CA GLY A 311 -0.38 -2.93 -10.99
C GLY A 311 -0.47 -2.75 -9.47
N LEU A 312 -0.42 -1.50 -8.99
CA LEU A 312 -0.53 -1.19 -7.56
C LEU A 312 -1.89 -1.58 -6.97
N THR A 313 -2.99 -1.29 -7.68
CA THR A 313 -4.34 -1.67 -7.25
C THR A 313 -4.60 -3.17 -7.33
N THR A 314 -3.77 -3.92 -8.05
CA THR A 314 -3.84 -5.39 -8.08
C THR A 314 -3.26 -6.01 -6.82
N ILE A 315 -2.37 -5.31 -6.08
CA ILE A 315 -1.73 -5.84 -4.87
C ILE A 315 -2.73 -6.39 -3.85
N PRO A 316 -3.76 -5.64 -3.40
CA PRO A 316 -4.68 -6.14 -2.40
C PRO A 316 -5.64 -7.19 -2.97
N LEU A 317 -5.86 -7.22 -4.28
CA LEU A 317 -6.69 -8.24 -4.93
C LEU A 317 -5.94 -9.57 -5.03
N ALA A 318 -4.65 -9.53 -5.36
CA ALA A 318 -3.79 -10.69 -5.56
C ALA A 318 -3.16 -11.21 -4.26
N SER A 319 -3.16 -10.42 -3.19
CA SER A 319 -2.59 -10.83 -1.90
C SER A 319 -3.21 -12.14 -1.40
N PRO A 320 -2.42 -13.12 -0.91
CA PRO A 320 -2.96 -14.33 -0.32
C PRO A 320 -3.77 -14.03 0.94
N ILE A 321 -3.35 -12.99 1.67
CA ILE A 321 -3.94 -12.52 2.91
C ILE A 321 -4.11 -11.00 2.74
N PRO A 322 -5.16 -10.53 2.07
CA PRO A 322 -5.41 -9.10 2.00
C PRO A 322 -5.72 -8.62 3.41
N ASP A 323 -4.97 -7.61 3.84
CA ASP A 323 -5.21 -6.83 5.04
C ASP A 323 -5.06 -5.36 4.65
N LEU A 324 -5.37 -4.46 5.58
CA LEU A 324 -5.24 -3.04 5.32
C LEU A 324 -3.78 -2.57 5.16
N PHE A 325 -2.78 -3.36 5.56
CA PHE A 325 -1.38 -3.03 5.25
C PHE A 325 -1.09 -3.10 3.75
N ALA A 326 -1.82 -3.94 3.00
CA ALA A 326 -1.72 -4.03 1.55
C ALA A 326 -2.33 -2.82 0.81
N VAL A 327 -3.08 -1.94 1.51
CA VAL A 327 -3.68 -0.74 0.93
C VAL A 327 -2.71 0.44 0.92
N THR A 328 -1.77 0.54 1.87
CA THR A 328 -0.82 1.67 1.92
C THR A 328 -0.05 1.88 0.61
N PRO A 329 0.42 0.83 -0.11
CA PRO A 329 1.07 0.97 -1.41
C PRO A 329 0.23 1.62 -2.52
N LEU A 330 -1.08 1.80 -2.34
CA LEU A 330 -1.96 2.44 -3.33
C LEU A 330 -1.84 3.97 -3.33
N ILE A 331 -1.17 4.59 -2.34
CA ILE A 331 -0.95 6.04 -2.28
C ILE A 331 -0.43 6.62 -3.63
N PRO A 332 0.65 6.09 -4.23
CA PRO A 332 1.10 6.54 -5.54
C PRO A 332 0.04 6.37 -6.65
N ALA A 333 -0.76 5.29 -6.62
CA ALA A 333 -1.84 5.09 -7.59
C ALA A 333 -2.93 6.16 -7.45
N PHE A 334 -3.37 6.49 -6.22
CA PHE A 334 -4.36 7.56 -6.01
C PHE A 334 -3.88 8.90 -6.58
N ILE A 335 -2.61 9.23 -6.37
CA ILE A 335 -2.03 10.50 -6.84
C ILE A 335 -1.94 10.52 -8.35
N VAL A 336 -1.35 9.48 -8.96
CA VAL A 336 -1.19 9.37 -10.41
C VAL A 336 -2.54 9.40 -11.10
N SER A 337 -3.50 8.60 -10.63
CA SER A 337 -4.85 8.59 -11.20
C SER A 337 -5.53 9.94 -11.03
N LEU A 338 -5.44 10.60 -9.86
CA LEU A 338 -6.01 11.92 -9.67
C LEU A 338 -5.43 12.96 -10.64
N PHE A 339 -4.11 13.00 -10.82
CA PHE A 339 -3.47 13.91 -11.77
C PHE A 339 -3.89 13.62 -13.21
N ASN A 340 -3.96 12.34 -13.60
CA ASN A 340 -4.37 11.94 -14.94
C ASN A 340 -5.83 12.34 -15.22
N GLU A 341 -6.74 12.03 -14.29
CA GLU A 341 -8.16 12.36 -14.43
C GLU A 341 -8.44 13.88 -14.37
N LEU A 342 -7.59 14.66 -13.71
CA LEU A 342 -7.71 16.12 -13.73
C LEU A 342 -7.36 16.74 -15.09
N GLN A 343 -6.53 16.07 -15.90
CA GLN A 343 -6.10 16.55 -17.21
C GLN A 343 -7.07 16.17 -18.34
N LEU A 344 -8.00 15.26 -18.08
CA LEU A 344 -9.00 14.82 -19.06
C LEU A 344 -10.25 15.70 -19.02
N ASP A 345 -10.82 15.94 -20.19
CA ASP A 345 -12.10 16.62 -20.35
C ASP A 345 -13.26 15.77 -19.81
N ASP A 346 -13.22 14.46 -20.09
CA ASP A 346 -14.13 13.42 -19.56
C ASP A 346 -13.58 12.74 -18.29
N GLY A 347 -12.71 13.44 -17.56
CA GLY A 347 -12.06 12.93 -16.36
C GLY A 347 -13.02 12.61 -15.21
N LEU A 348 -12.67 11.60 -14.41
CA LEU A 348 -13.39 11.16 -13.21
C LEU A 348 -12.52 11.31 -11.94
N PRO A 349 -12.02 12.53 -11.63
CA PRO A 349 -11.12 12.76 -10.50
C PRO A 349 -11.78 12.48 -9.14
N GLU A 350 -13.11 12.39 -9.08
CA GLU A 350 -13.85 11.99 -7.89
C GLU A 350 -13.54 10.55 -7.47
N ILE A 351 -13.23 9.65 -8.41
CA ILE A 351 -12.99 8.23 -8.10
C ILE A 351 -11.76 8.05 -7.18
N PRO A 352 -10.57 8.59 -7.50
CA PRO A 352 -9.42 8.50 -6.59
C PRO A 352 -9.69 9.11 -5.21
N VAL A 353 -10.36 10.26 -5.13
CA VAL A 353 -10.66 10.93 -3.86
C VAL A 353 -11.64 10.13 -3.02
N LEU A 354 -12.73 9.63 -3.64
CA LEU A 354 -13.71 8.78 -2.98
C LEU A 354 -13.05 7.49 -2.47
N SER A 355 -12.13 6.92 -3.26
CA SER A 355 -11.43 5.70 -2.87
C SER A 355 -10.55 5.91 -1.64
N VAL A 356 -9.85 7.05 -1.54
CA VAL A 356 -9.12 7.42 -0.31
C VAL A 356 -10.07 7.49 0.88
N LEU A 357 -11.22 8.17 0.75
CA LEU A 357 -12.21 8.28 1.82
C LEU A 357 -12.75 6.91 2.25
N LEU A 358 -13.10 6.06 1.29
CA LEU A 358 -13.66 4.72 1.54
C LEU A 358 -12.64 3.79 2.23
N PHE A 359 -11.37 3.81 1.81
CA PHE A 359 -10.31 3.09 2.52
C PHE A 359 -10.05 3.66 3.91
N HIS A 360 -10.13 4.99 4.06
CA HIS A 360 -9.92 5.66 5.33
C HIS A 360 -10.94 5.24 6.38
N VAL A 361 -12.23 5.17 6.02
CA VAL A 361 -13.30 4.82 6.96
C VAL A 361 -13.49 3.31 7.12
N HIS A 362 -12.90 2.49 6.24
CA HIS A 362 -13.18 1.05 6.13
C HIS A 362 -13.15 0.29 7.46
N ALA A 363 -12.05 0.39 8.21
CA ALA A 363 -11.91 -0.37 9.45
C ALA A 363 -12.95 0.03 10.50
N TYR A 364 -13.31 1.30 10.59
CA TYR A 364 -14.28 1.79 11.57
C TYR A 364 -15.71 1.52 11.14
N THR A 365 -16.01 1.60 9.84
CA THR A 365 -17.30 1.14 9.31
C THR A 365 -17.49 -0.33 9.67
N LEU A 366 -16.50 -1.18 9.38
CA LEU A 366 -16.60 -2.60 9.69
C LEU A 366 -16.61 -2.85 11.20
N GLY A 367 -15.77 -2.16 11.98
CA GLY A 367 -15.73 -2.30 13.45
C GLY A 367 -16.99 -1.81 14.15
N PHE A 368 -17.67 -0.81 13.58
CA PHE A 368 -18.99 -0.39 14.06
C PHE A 368 -20.02 -1.49 13.84
N PHE A 369 -20.12 -2.03 12.61
CA PHE A 369 -21.14 -3.04 12.30
C PHE A 369 -20.86 -4.43 12.91
N ALA A 370 -19.59 -4.82 13.04
CA ALA A 370 -19.16 -6.15 13.51
C ALA A 370 -18.64 -6.17 14.95
N GLY A 371 -18.46 -5.01 15.59
CA GLY A 371 -17.81 -4.92 16.90
C GLY A 371 -18.50 -3.91 17.81
N PHE A 372 -17.82 -2.81 18.10
CA PHE A 372 -18.24 -1.87 19.14
C PHE A 372 -19.61 -1.22 18.91
N GLY A 373 -20.07 -1.08 17.66
CA GLY A 373 -21.39 -0.51 17.36
C GLY A 373 -22.53 -1.44 17.75
N ALA A 374 -22.38 -2.76 17.62
CA ALA A 374 -23.38 -3.73 18.06
C ALA A 374 -23.54 -3.74 19.59
N THR A 375 -22.47 -3.43 20.34
CA THR A 375 -22.54 -3.26 21.80
C THR A 375 -23.34 -2.02 22.20
N ILE A 376 -23.24 -0.93 21.43
CA ILE A 376 -23.90 0.36 21.71
C ILE A 376 -25.35 0.35 21.20
N ILE A 377 -25.58 -0.20 20.01
CA ILE A 377 -26.88 -0.25 19.34
C ILE A 377 -27.13 -1.71 18.89
N PRO A 378 -27.77 -2.55 19.73
CA PRO A 378 -27.94 -3.97 19.45
C PRO A 378 -28.60 -4.30 18.11
N ALA A 379 -29.50 -3.45 17.61
CA ALA A 379 -30.16 -3.62 16.31
C ALA A 379 -29.19 -3.63 15.12
N VAL A 380 -27.98 -3.09 15.27
CA VAL A 380 -26.93 -3.10 14.24
C VAL A 380 -26.48 -4.53 13.90
N SER A 381 -26.55 -5.47 14.85
CA SER A 381 -26.22 -6.89 14.62
C SER A 381 -27.08 -7.55 13.53
N ALA A 382 -28.28 -7.03 13.26
CA ALA A 382 -29.12 -7.52 12.16
C ALA A 382 -28.47 -7.32 10.77
N LEU A 383 -27.45 -6.46 10.66
CA LEU A 383 -26.71 -6.19 9.43
C LEU A 383 -25.47 -7.08 9.28
N GLU A 384 -25.18 -7.97 10.23
CA GLU A 384 -24.05 -8.89 10.20
C GLU A 384 -23.96 -9.72 8.89
N PRO A 385 -25.07 -10.24 8.32
CA PRO A 385 -25.02 -10.95 7.03
C PRO A 385 -24.56 -10.08 5.85
N LEU A 386 -24.63 -8.75 5.98
CA LEU A 386 -24.24 -7.79 4.96
C LEU A 386 -22.78 -7.31 5.12
N LEU A 387 -22.07 -7.70 6.19
CA LEU A 387 -20.69 -7.26 6.43
C LEU A 387 -19.76 -7.45 5.23
N PRO A 388 -19.83 -8.55 4.45
CA PRO A 388 -18.98 -8.70 3.26
C PRO A 388 -19.13 -7.55 2.26
N PHE A 389 -20.33 -6.97 2.14
CA PHE A 389 -20.65 -5.85 1.27
C PHE A 389 -20.43 -4.49 1.92
N LEU A 390 -20.43 -4.41 3.26
CA LEU A 390 -20.16 -3.18 4.00
C LEU A 390 -18.65 -2.85 4.10
N GLN A 391 -17.80 -3.66 3.48
CA GLN A 391 -16.38 -3.39 3.33
C GLN A 391 -16.13 -2.18 2.40
N ALA A 392 -16.18 -0.95 2.92
CA ALA A 392 -15.94 0.27 2.13
C ALA A 392 -14.64 0.22 1.28
N GLY A 393 -13.56 -0.35 1.82
CA GLY A 393 -12.29 -0.54 1.09
C GLY A 393 -12.41 -1.45 -0.14
N MET A 394 -13.36 -2.39 -0.17
CA MET A 394 -13.58 -3.26 -1.33
C MET A 394 -14.11 -2.44 -2.49
N TRP A 395 -15.07 -1.55 -2.23
CA TRP A 395 -15.62 -0.65 -3.23
C TRP A 395 -14.59 0.38 -3.70
N ALA A 396 -13.77 0.91 -2.78
CA ALA A 396 -12.64 1.77 -3.13
C ALA A 396 -11.69 1.07 -4.13
N LEU A 397 -11.35 -0.19 -3.84
CA LEU A 397 -10.47 -0.99 -4.68
C LEU A 397 -11.09 -1.27 -6.05
N ALA A 398 -12.36 -1.68 -6.08
CA ALA A 398 -13.09 -1.95 -7.32
C ALA A 398 -13.19 -0.71 -8.21
N LEU A 399 -13.49 0.47 -7.63
CA LEU A 399 -13.55 1.74 -8.36
C LEU A 399 -12.18 2.10 -8.97
N MET A 400 -11.10 2.01 -8.18
CA MET A 400 -9.76 2.34 -8.67
C MET A 400 -9.27 1.37 -9.74
N PHE A 401 -9.44 0.07 -9.50
CA PHE A 401 -9.06 -0.98 -10.45
C PHE A 401 -9.85 -0.83 -11.75
N GLY A 402 -11.19 -0.70 -11.65
CA GLY A 402 -12.08 -0.52 -12.79
C GLY A 402 -11.76 0.73 -13.60
N LEU A 403 -11.44 1.85 -12.94
CA LEU A 403 -11.00 3.07 -13.61
C LEU A 403 -9.74 2.83 -14.47
N GLN A 404 -8.74 2.11 -13.94
CA GLN A 404 -7.51 1.87 -14.70
C GLN A 404 -7.74 0.94 -15.89
N VAL A 405 -8.52 -0.15 -15.70
CA VAL A 405 -8.91 -1.05 -16.79
C VAL A 405 -9.66 -0.29 -17.88
N TYR A 406 -10.62 0.54 -17.50
CA TYR A 406 -11.38 1.38 -18.43
C TYR A 406 -10.47 2.33 -19.22
N ARG A 407 -9.54 3.02 -18.53
CA ARG A 407 -8.65 3.99 -19.18
C ARG A 407 -7.67 3.32 -20.14
N ILE A 408 -7.16 2.14 -19.82
CA ILE A 408 -6.37 1.32 -20.75
C ILE A 408 -7.23 0.90 -21.95
N GLY A 409 -8.44 0.38 -21.72
CA GLY A 409 -9.34 -0.07 -22.78
C GLY A 409 -9.73 1.05 -23.75
N GLN A 410 -9.97 2.26 -23.25
CA GLN A 410 -10.20 3.44 -24.08
C GLN A 410 -8.95 3.82 -24.89
N SER A 411 -7.76 3.79 -24.27
CA SER A 411 -6.52 4.22 -24.92
C SER A 411 -6.09 3.35 -26.09
N VAL A 412 -6.40 2.05 -26.07
CA VAL A 412 -6.06 1.12 -27.17
C VAL A 412 -7.11 1.15 -28.30
N ARG A 413 -8.28 1.79 -28.09
CA ARG A 413 -9.33 1.94 -29.12
C ARG A 413 -9.27 3.26 -29.87
N ALA A 414 -8.67 4.28 -29.26
CA ALA A 414 -8.36 5.55 -29.89
C ALA A 414 -7.18 5.37 -30.86
#